data_AF-A0A7J6N105-F1
#
_entry.id   AF-A0A7J6N105-F1
#
_cell.length_a   1.000
_cell.length_b   1.000
_cell.length_c   1.000
_cell.angle_alpha   90.00
_cell.angle_beta   90.00
_cell.angle_gamma   90.00
#
_symmetry.space_group_name_H-M   'P 1'
#
loop_
_entity.id
_entity.type
_entity.pdbx_description
1 polymer ?
#
loop_
_entity_poly.entity_id
_entity_poly.type
_entity_poly.pdbx_seq_one_letter_code
_entity_poly.pdbx_strand_id
1 'polypeptide(L)'
;MTFFIVLLGLVTIASADGKCTPGDIAVIHTRSKFAEYVYYCGHHNWGSSAPTTNCVVKGCGISDGCGACFGEAARCGISCALRCALFGKKPSDQACQDCLNSRGCNQALVDCTGASNLPPPPSEKSLVCG
;
A
#
# COMPACT_ATOMS: atom_id res chain seq x y z
N MET A 1 -29.68 33.95 4.53
CA MET A 1 -29.94 34.19 5.97
C MET A 1 -28.98 33.28 6.74
N THR A 2 -27.78 33.78 7.05
CA THR A 2 -27.32 34.23 8.40
C THR A 2 -27.10 33.02 9.35
N PHE A 3 -25.95 32.76 9.98
CA PHE A 3 -24.98 33.64 10.65
C PHE A 3 -23.56 33.04 10.72
N PHE A 4 -22.55 33.93 10.70
CA PHE A 4 -21.29 34.00 11.48
C PHE A 4 -20.90 32.77 12.34
N ILE A 5 -19.63 32.36 12.41
CA ILE A 5 -18.61 32.97 13.28
C ILE A 5 -17.19 32.69 12.74
N VAL A 6 -16.41 33.76 12.54
CA VAL A 6 -14.95 33.74 12.48
C VAL A 6 -14.44 33.60 13.92
N LEU A 7 -13.83 32.47 14.25
CA LEU A 7 -12.95 32.32 15.40
C LEU A 7 -11.57 31.90 14.88
N LEU A 8 -10.57 32.73 15.17
CA LEU A 8 -9.14 32.50 15.00
C LEU A 8 -8.65 31.39 15.95
N GLY A 9 -9.16 30.17 15.76
CA GLY A 9 -8.55 28.95 16.26
C GLY A 9 -8.16 28.15 15.04
N LEU A 10 -6.96 27.54 15.04
CA LEU A 10 -6.62 26.52 14.05
C LEU A 10 -7.70 25.45 14.09
N VAL A 11 -8.68 25.53 13.19
CA VAL A 11 -9.44 24.38 12.78
C VAL A 11 -8.44 23.56 12.00
N THR A 12 -7.73 22.67 12.68
CA THR A 12 -7.15 21.50 12.04
C THR A 12 -8.35 20.74 11.50
N ILE A 13 -8.72 21.06 10.26
CA ILE A 13 -9.47 20.16 9.40
C ILE A 13 -8.69 18.86 9.51
N ALA A 14 -9.24 17.84 10.16
CA ALA A 14 -8.67 16.51 10.09
C ALA A 14 -8.70 16.17 8.61
N SER A 15 -7.54 16.27 7.96
CA SER A 15 -7.36 15.70 6.65
C SER A 15 -7.59 14.19 6.82
N ALA A 16 -7.95 13.49 5.77
CA ALA A 16 -7.94 12.03 5.80
C ALA A 16 -6.47 11.58 5.90
N ASP A 17 -5.88 11.72 7.08
CA ASP A 17 -4.47 11.48 7.33
C ASP A 17 -4.32 9.96 7.46
N GLY A 18 -4.19 9.31 6.31
CA GLY A 18 -3.82 7.91 6.25
C GLY A 18 -2.56 7.64 7.08
N LYS A 19 -2.29 6.37 7.37
CA LYS A 19 -1.22 5.96 8.29
C LYS A 19 0.19 6.29 7.79
N CYS A 20 0.35 6.70 6.53
CA CYS A 20 1.64 7.08 5.98
C CYS A 20 1.90 8.57 6.22
N THR A 21 3.08 8.87 6.76
CA THR A 21 3.59 10.23 6.87
C THR A 21 4.02 10.76 5.49
N PRO A 22 4.19 12.08 5.30
CA PRO A 22 4.75 12.62 4.06
C PRO A 22 6.12 12.01 3.70
N GLY A 23 6.94 11.65 4.71
CA GLY A 23 8.21 10.96 4.49
C GLY A 23 8.03 9.54 3.93
N ASP A 24 7.04 8.81 4.43
CA ASP A 24 6.70 7.48 3.89
C ASP A 24 6.22 7.59 2.44
N ILE A 25 5.34 8.55 2.15
CA ILE A 25 4.85 8.83 0.80
C ILE A 25 6.00 9.18 -0.16
N ALA A 26 7.00 9.94 0.31
CA ALA A 26 8.19 10.18 -0.50
C ALA A 26 8.93 8.88 -0.81
N VAL A 27 9.10 7.97 0.16
CA VAL A 27 9.76 6.68 -0.06
C VAL A 27 9.00 5.83 -1.06
N ILE A 28 7.68 5.66 -0.92
CA ILE A 28 6.90 4.80 -1.82
C ILE A 28 6.95 5.26 -3.28
N HIS A 29 7.07 6.56 -3.54
CA HIS A 29 7.12 7.12 -4.90
C HIS A 29 8.53 7.27 -5.48
N THR A 30 9.56 7.47 -4.64
CA THR A 30 10.92 7.71 -5.12
C THR A 30 11.75 6.43 -5.24
N ARG A 31 11.40 5.39 -4.49
CA ARG A 31 12.08 4.09 -4.58
C ARG A 31 11.54 3.30 -5.77
N SER A 32 12.35 3.22 -6.82
CA SER A 32 11.98 2.59 -8.10
C SER A 32 11.63 1.10 -8.01
N LYS A 33 11.99 0.43 -6.91
CA LYS A 33 11.71 -1.00 -6.65
C LYS A 33 10.77 -1.23 -5.48
N PHE A 34 10.08 -0.19 -5.01
CA PHE A 34 9.22 -0.29 -3.83
C PHE A 34 8.12 -1.34 -4.02
N ALA A 35 7.37 -1.26 -5.12
CA ALA A 35 6.26 -2.17 -5.40
C ALA A 35 6.74 -3.62 -5.55
N GLU A 36 7.86 -3.84 -6.23
CA GLU A 36 8.47 -5.16 -6.43
C GLU A 36 8.99 -5.75 -5.12
N TYR A 37 9.49 -4.90 -4.22
CA TYR A 37 9.93 -5.30 -2.88
C TYR A 37 8.75 -5.63 -1.96
N VAL A 38 7.67 -4.85 -2.00
CA VAL A 38 6.43 -5.18 -1.29
C VAL A 38 5.87 -6.51 -1.79
N TYR A 39 5.89 -6.74 -3.11
CA TYR A 39 5.48 -8.03 -3.68
C TYR A 39 6.38 -9.19 -3.26
N TYR A 40 7.70 -8.97 -3.20
CA TYR A 40 8.62 -9.94 -2.60
C TYR A 40 8.25 -10.24 -1.15
N CYS A 41 8.09 -9.23 -0.29
CA CYS A 41 7.75 -9.41 1.12
C CYS A 41 6.39 -10.10 1.32
N GLY A 42 5.39 -9.76 0.51
CA GLY A 42 4.08 -10.42 0.51
C GLY A 42 4.21 -11.90 0.12
N HIS A 43 4.88 -12.18 -0.99
CA HIS A 43 5.07 -13.56 -1.46
C HIS A 43 5.93 -14.40 -0.52
N HIS A 44 7.05 -13.85 -0.03
CA HIS A 44 7.96 -14.54 0.89
C HIS A 44 7.26 -14.97 2.18
N ASN A 45 6.33 -14.13 2.66
CA ASN A 45 5.57 -14.37 3.87
C ASN A 45 4.17 -14.92 3.62
N TRP A 46 3.88 -15.44 2.42
CA TRP A 46 2.59 -16.04 2.05
C TRP A 46 1.38 -15.15 2.34
N GLY A 47 1.54 -13.84 2.18
CA GLY A 47 0.53 -12.83 2.44
C GLY A 47 0.22 -12.59 3.91
N SER A 48 1.02 -13.11 4.84
CA SER A 48 0.81 -12.86 6.27
C SER A 48 1.12 -11.41 6.62
N SER A 49 0.14 -10.69 7.17
CA SER A 49 0.20 -9.23 7.36
C SER A 49 1.39 -8.77 8.22
N ALA A 50 1.52 -9.30 9.45
CA ALA A 50 2.57 -8.88 10.38
C ALA A 50 4.00 -9.11 9.86
N PRO A 51 4.38 -10.30 9.35
CA PRO A 51 5.73 -10.50 8.82
C PRO A 51 5.97 -9.75 7.51
N THR A 52 4.95 -9.57 6.65
CA THR A 52 5.07 -8.68 5.49
C THR A 52 5.31 -7.23 5.90
N THR A 53 4.58 -6.74 6.91
CA THR A 53 4.78 -5.40 7.49
C THR A 53 6.22 -5.23 7.95
N ASN A 54 6.73 -6.17 8.76
CA ASN A 54 8.10 -6.11 9.27
C ASN A 54 9.15 -6.10 8.15
N CYS A 55 8.95 -6.90 7.10
CA CYS A 55 9.81 -6.96 5.93
C CYS A 55 9.85 -5.62 5.19
N VAL A 56 8.69 -5.02 4.90
CA VAL A 56 8.61 -3.73 4.19
C VAL A 56 9.21 -2.58 5.02
N VAL A 57 8.88 -2.50 6.31
CA VAL A 57 9.43 -1.48 7.22
C VAL A 57 10.96 -1.54 7.25
N LYS A 58 11.53 -2.73 7.49
CA LYS A 58 12.98 -2.90 7.57
C LYS A 58 13.69 -2.64 6.24
N GLY A 59 13.09 -3.06 5.13
CA GLY A 59 13.72 -2.93 3.81
C GLY A 59 13.61 -1.55 3.19
N CYS A 60 12.54 -0.81 3.49
CA CYS A 60 12.26 0.49 2.87
C CYS A 60 12.45 1.68 3.81
N GLY A 61 12.52 1.47 5.13
CA GLY A 61 12.65 2.55 6.11
C GLY A 61 11.41 3.42 6.26
N ILE A 62 10.22 2.86 6.02
CA ILE A 62 8.94 3.54 6.26
C ILE A 62 8.44 3.26 7.68
N SER A 63 7.53 4.10 8.19
CA SER A 63 6.90 3.93 9.49
C SER A 63 6.12 2.63 9.61
N ASP A 64 5.99 2.10 10.83
CA ASP A 64 5.21 0.88 11.10
C ASP A 64 3.74 1.02 10.68
N GLY A 65 3.15 2.19 10.90
CA GLY A 65 1.78 2.50 10.50
C GLY A 65 1.58 2.37 8.99
N CYS A 66 2.50 2.93 8.20
CA CYS A 66 2.48 2.83 6.75
C CYS A 66 2.78 1.40 6.27
N GLY A 67 3.78 0.73 6.87
CA GLY A 67 4.12 -0.65 6.58
C GLY A 67 2.94 -1.62 6.81
N ALA A 68 2.15 -1.38 7.86
CA ALA A 68 0.96 -2.17 8.16
C ALA A 68 -0.09 -2.12 7.04
N CYS A 69 -0.22 -0.99 6.33
CA CYS A 69 -1.10 -0.90 5.17
C CYS A 69 -0.72 -1.89 4.07
N PHE A 70 0.59 -2.02 3.79
CA PHE A 70 1.09 -2.98 2.80
C PHE A 70 0.99 -4.43 3.28
N GLY A 71 1.17 -4.68 4.58
CA GLY A 71 0.91 -5.99 5.18
C GLY A 71 -0.55 -6.43 5.04
N GLU A 72 -1.49 -5.54 5.35
CA GLU A 72 -2.92 -5.80 5.20
C GLU A 72 -3.32 -5.97 3.72
N ALA A 73 -2.73 -5.18 2.82
CA ALA A 73 -2.94 -5.35 1.38
C ALA A 73 -2.42 -6.71 0.89
N ALA A 74 -1.27 -7.17 1.37
CA ALA A 74 -0.75 -8.50 1.05
C ALA A 74 -1.68 -9.62 1.55
N ARG A 75 -2.21 -9.48 2.77
CA ARG A 75 -3.19 -10.41 3.34
C ARG A 75 -4.50 -10.44 2.56
N CYS A 76 -4.98 -9.28 2.14
CA CYS A 76 -6.17 -9.17 1.30
C CYS A 76 -5.95 -9.84 -0.07
N GLY A 77 -4.81 -9.54 -0.70
CA GLY A 77 -4.50 -9.89 -2.08
C GLY A 77 -3.95 -11.30 -2.31
N ILE A 78 -3.56 -12.03 -1.26
CA ILE A 78 -2.85 -13.32 -1.42
C ILE A 78 -3.62 -14.33 -2.28
N SER A 79 -4.94 -14.43 -2.11
CA SER A 79 -5.76 -15.33 -2.93
C SER A 79 -5.78 -14.96 -4.41
N CYS A 80 -5.74 -13.65 -4.73
CA CYS A 80 -5.62 -13.15 -6.09
C CYS A 80 -4.23 -13.44 -6.65
N ALA A 81 -3.19 -13.19 -5.86
CA ALA A 81 -1.80 -13.46 -6.25
C ALA A 81 -1.58 -14.96 -6.55
N LEU A 82 -2.10 -15.86 -5.71
CA LEU A 82 -2.05 -17.30 -5.94
C LEU A 82 -2.79 -17.70 -7.21
N ARG A 83 -4.02 -17.18 -7.41
CA ARG A 83 -4.78 -17.44 -8.64
C ARG A 83 -3.99 -16.98 -9.87
N CYS A 84 -3.41 -15.78 -9.82
CA CYS A 84 -2.61 -15.25 -10.92
C CYS A 84 -1.38 -16.10 -11.22
N ALA A 85 -0.64 -16.51 -10.19
CA ALA A 85 0.51 -17.38 -10.34
C ALA A 85 0.13 -18.73 -10.99
N LEU A 86 -1.01 -19.32 -10.62
CA LEU A 86 -1.51 -20.56 -11.23
C LEU A 86 -1.81 -20.42 -12.73
N PHE A 87 -2.21 -19.22 -13.18
CA PHE A 87 -2.45 -18.93 -14.59
C PHE A 87 -1.23 -18.31 -15.30
N GLY A 88 -0.05 -18.35 -14.69
CA GLY A 88 1.19 -17.80 -15.25
C GLY A 88 1.15 -16.28 -15.48
N LYS A 89 0.29 -15.57 -14.74
CA LYS A 89 0.07 -14.12 -14.87
C LYS A 89 0.99 -13.33 -13.95
N LYS A 90 1.39 -12.16 -14.41
CA LYS A 90 2.14 -11.18 -13.60
C LYS A 90 1.17 -10.45 -12.67
N PRO A 91 1.62 -9.93 -11.51
CA PRO A 91 0.76 -9.15 -10.63
C PRO A 91 0.19 -7.90 -11.33
N SER A 92 0.95 -7.31 -12.26
CA SER A 92 0.53 -6.18 -13.09
C SER A 92 -0.49 -6.52 -14.19
N ASP A 93 -0.77 -7.80 -14.46
CA ASP A 93 -1.76 -8.18 -15.47
C ASP A 93 -3.17 -7.76 -15.03
N GLN A 94 -3.99 -7.30 -15.99
CA GLN A 94 -5.32 -6.75 -15.72
C GLN A 94 -6.20 -7.72 -14.90
N ALA A 95 -6.21 -9.01 -15.24
CA ALA A 95 -7.00 -10.00 -14.51
C ALA A 95 -6.62 -10.11 -13.02
N CYS A 96 -5.37 -9.83 -12.67
CA CYS A 96 -4.89 -9.81 -11.30
C CYS A 96 -5.34 -8.55 -10.57
N GLN A 97 -5.20 -7.40 -11.25
CA GLN A 97 -5.68 -6.12 -10.74
C GLN A 97 -7.20 -6.12 -10.54
N ASP A 98 -7.96 -6.71 -11.45
CA ASP A 98 -9.42 -6.86 -11.32
C ASP A 98 -9.81 -7.69 -10.09
N CYS A 99 -9.05 -8.75 -9.79
CA CYS A 99 -9.27 -9.52 -8.57
C CYS A 99 -9.00 -8.70 -7.30
N LEU A 100 -7.91 -7.93 -7.28
CA LEU A 100 -7.58 -7.03 -6.15
C LEU A 100 -8.63 -5.92 -5.99
N ASN A 101 -9.07 -5.33 -7.10
CA ASN A 101 -10.08 -4.27 -7.12
C ASN A 101 -11.46 -4.78 -6.70
N SER A 102 -11.92 -5.91 -7.24
CA SER A 102 -13.22 -6.51 -6.88
C SER A 102 -13.30 -6.93 -5.41
N ARG A 103 -12.15 -7.20 -4.76
CA ARG A 103 -12.06 -7.46 -3.32
C ARG A 103 -11.84 -6.22 -2.48
N GLY A 104 -11.70 -5.03 -3.10
CA GLY A 104 -11.42 -3.79 -2.41
C GLY A 104 -10.02 -3.68 -1.82
N CYS A 105 -9.08 -4.57 -2.18
CA CYS A 105 -7.72 -4.55 -1.61
C CYS A 105 -6.97 -3.28 -1.98
N ASN A 106 -7.06 -2.86 -3.24
CA ASN A 106 -6.41 -1.63 -3.72
C ASN A 106 -7.05 -0.38 -3.10
N GLN A 107 -8.38 -0.35 -2.98
CA GLN A 107 -9.09 0.75 -2.33
C GLN A 107 -8.71 0.85 -0.84
N ALA A 108 -8.74 -0.26 -0.11
CA ALA A 108 -8.35 -0.30 1.30
C ALA A 108 -6.88 0.11 1.49
N LEU A 109 -5.99 -0.19 0.54
CA LEU A 109 -4.61 0.26 0.59
C LEU A 109 -4.52 1.78 0.41
N VAL A 110 -5.21 2.36 -0.58
CA VAL A 110 -5.27 3.83 -0.79
C VAL A 110 -5.83 4.52 0.46
N ASP A 111 -6.94 4.03 1.00
CA ASP A 111 -7.57 4.61 2.18
C ASP A 111 -6.66 4.49 3.42
N CYS A 112 -5.94 3.38 3.55
CA CYS A 112 -5.02 3.15 4.66
C CYS A 112 -3.80 4.05 4.59
N THR A 113 -3.18 4.20 3.40
CA THR A 113 -1.97 5.00 3.25
C THR A 113 -2.27 6.49 3.26
N GLY A 114 -3.44 6.91 2.76
CA GLY A 114 -3.75 8.32 2.51
C GLY A 114 -2.98 8.88 1.31
N ALA A 115 -2.36 8.03 0.50
CA ALA A 115 -1.63 8.45 -0.68
C ALA A 115 -2.59 8.86 -1.80
N SER A 116 -2.35 10.00 -2.45
CA SER A 116 -3.16 10.47 -3.59
C SER A 116 -3.09 9.55 -4.81
N ASN A 117 -2.02 8.74 -4.88
CA ASN A 117 -1.85 7.64 -5.82
C ASN A 117 -0.89 6.61 -5.21
N LEU A 118 -0.90 5.40 -5.75
CA LEU A 118 0.05 4.35 -5.36
C LEU A 118 1.04 4.09 -6.51
N PRO A 119 2.23 3.56 -6.19
CA PRO A 119 3.14 3.05 -7.21
C PRO A 119 2.44 2.06 -8.14
N PRO A 120 2.83 2.00 -9.42
CA PRO A 120 2.25 1.04 -10.36
C PRO A 120 2.44 -0.39 -9.85
N PRO A 121 1.52 -1.31 -10.20
CA PRO A 121 1.62 -2.68 -9.75
C PRO A 121 2.90 -3.35 -10.25
N PRO A 122 3.54 -4.19 -9.42
CA PRO A 122 4.82 -4.79 -9.76
C PRO A 122 4.68 -5.85 -10.86
N SER A 123 5.66 -5.90 -11.75
CA SER A 123 5.72 -6.95 -12.79
C SER A 123 6.60 -8.14 -12.39
N GLU A 124 7.40 -7.97 -11.34
CA GLU A 124 8.37 -8.94 -10.83
C GLU A 124 8.67 -8.68 -9.33
N LYS A 125 9.50 -9.52 -8.72
CA LYS A 125 9.96 -9.37 -7.33
C LYS A 125 11.30 -8.64 -7.29
N SER A 126 11.53 -7.84 -6.25
CA SER A 126 12.84 -7.28 -5.94
C SER A 126 13.26 -7.68 -4.53
N LEU A 127 14.54 -7.98 -4.35
CA LEU A 127 15.13 -8.26 -3.03
C LEU A 127 15.58 -6.99 -2.29
N VAL A 128 15.48 -5.83 -2.95
CA VAL A 128 15.83 -4.51 -2.39
C VAL A 128 14.72 -3.51 -2.68
N CYS A 129 14.49 -2.58 -1.75
CA CYS A 129 13.39 -1.62 -1.86
C CYS A 129 13.62 -0.54 -2.93
N GLY A 130 14.87 -0.24 -3.28
CA GLY A 130 15.22 0.75 -4.29
C GLY A 130 16.56 1.38 -4.01
#